data_AF-A0A925TFL5-F1
#
_entry.id   AF-A0A925TFL5-F1
#
_cell.length_a   1.000
_cell.length_b   1.000
_cell.length_c   1.000
_cell.angle_alpha   90.00
_cell.angle_beta   90.00
_cell.angle_gamma   90.00
#
_symmetry.space_group_name_H-M   'P 1'
#
loop_
_entity.id
_entity.type
_entity.pdbx_description
1 polymer ?
#
loop_
_entity_poly.entity_id
_entity_poly.type
_entity_poly.pdbx_seq_one_letter_code
_entity_poly.pdbx_strand_id
1 'polypeptide(L)' 'TPSGLRGEMEIFRHLMVAQDTGTAIRGHVRGDVFWGAGERAALTAGHMKSPGTMIVLLPTDIARELIAGQ' A
#
# COMPACT_ATOMS: atom_id res chain seq x y z
N THR A 1 -0.71 -4.36 -11.10
CA THR A 1 0.72 -4.56 -10.78
C THR A 1 1.33 -5.44 -11.82
N PRO A 2 2.61 -5.18 -12.17
CA PRO A 2 3.37 -6.07 -13.02
C PRO A 2 3.78 -7.30 -12.20
N SER A 3 2.82 -8.18 -11.95
CA SER A 3 2.99 -9.46 -11.24
C SER A 3 2.66 -10.67 -12.12
N GLY A 4 1.96 -10.49 -13.24
CA GLY A 4 1.60 -11.57 -14.14
C GLY A 4 2.85 -12.25 -14.72
N LEU A 5 2.86 -13.59 -14.75
CA LEU A 5 3.92 -14.43 -15.31
C LEU A 5 4.26 -14.13 -16.79
N ARG A 6 3.43 -13.31 -17.47
CA ARG A 6 3.58 -12.88 -18.87
C ARG A 6 3.60 -11.35 -19.07
N GLY A 7 3.85 -10.58 -18.01
CA GLY A 7 3.80 -9.11 -18.09
C GLY A 7 2.39 -8.53 -18.08
N GLU A 8 1.38 -9.32 -17.69
CA GLU A 8 0.01 -8.86 -17.56
C GLU A 8 -0.18 -7.95 -16.34
N MET A 9 -0.99 -6.91 -16.51
CA MET A 9 -1.35 -5.97 -15.46
C MET A 9 -2.50 -6.52 -14.64
N GLU A 10 -2.20 -7.04 -13.45
CA GLU A 10 -3.22 -7.52 -12.53
C GLU A 10 -3.75 -6.41 -11.62
N ILE A 11 -4.99 -6.54 -11.13
CA ILE A 11 -5.51 -5.65 -10.10
C ILE A 11 -4.79 -5.96 -8.79
N PHE A 12 -4.20 -4.93 -8.18
CA PHE A 12 -3.51 -5.06 -6.91
C PHE A 12 -4.44 -4.74 -5.73
N ARG A 13 -4.83 -5.77 -4.97
CA ARG A 13 -5.67 -5.67 -3.78
C ARG A 13 -5.16 -6.63 -2.72
N HIS A 14 -4.49 -6.08 -1.71
CA HIS A 14 -3.87 -6.86 -0.64
C HIS A 14 -4.08 -6.17 0.70
N LEU A 15 -4.26 -6.95 1.77
CA LEU A 15 -4.10 -6.47 3.13
C LEU A 15 -2.60 -6.31 3.42
N MET A 16 -2.24 -5.18 4.01
CA MET A 16 -0.85 -4.86 4.35
C MET A 16 -0.74 -4.26 5.73
N VAL A 17 0.49 -4.18 6.23
CA VAL A 17 0.83 -3.53 7.50
C VAL A 17 1.73 -2.34 7.22
N ALA A 18 1.34 -1.17 7.72
CA ALA A 18 2.17 0.03 7.66
C ALA A 18 3.27 -0.05 8.73
N GLN A 19 4.43 -0.64 8.38
CA GLN A 19 5.55 -0.86 9.31
C GLN A 19 6.70 0.12 9.15
N ASP A 20 6.70 0.92 8.07
CA ASP A 20 7.79 1.83 7.75
C ASP A 20 7.26 3.23 7.38
N THR A 21 8.13 4.23 7.50
CA THR A 21 7.88 5.62 7.13
C THR A 21 8.97 6.13 6.18
N GLY A 22 8.66 7.12 5.36
CA GLY A 22 9.63 7.68 4.42
C GLY A 22 9.46 9.17 4.27
N THR A 23 10.58 9.90 4.15
CA THR A 23 10.56 11.37 4.00
C THR A 23 9.83 11.82 2.72
N ALA A 24 9.80 10.97 1.69
CA ALA A 24 9.08 11.18 0.44
C ALA A 24 7.61 10.73 0.47
N ILE A 25 7.18 10.02 1.52
CA ILE A 25 5.80 9.55 1.70
C ILE A 25 5.05 10.59 2.51
N ARG A 26 4.47 11.56 1.79
CA ARG A 26 3.78 12.73 2.36
C ARG A 26 2.35 12.82 1.81
N GLY A 27 1.48 13.43 2.61
CA GLY A 27 0.07 13.67 2.24
C GLY A 27 -0.87 12.52 2.60
N HIS A 28 -2.16 12.80 2.50
CA HIS A 28 -3.21 11.83 2.76
C HIS A 28 -3.29 10.82 1.60
N VAL A 29 -3.47 9.55 1.93
CA VAL A 29 -3.62 8.47 0.95
C VAL A 29 -2.38 8.28 0.03
N ARG A 30 -1.19 8.22 0.64
CA ARG A 30 0.06 7.81 -0.03
C ARG A 30 0.72 6.65 0.72
N GLY A 31 1.21 5.66 -0.02
CA GLY A 31 2.00 4.55 0.53
C GLY A 31 3.08 4.09 -0.44
N ASP A 32 4.06 3.36 0.10
CA ASP A 32 5.08 2.64 -0.65
C ASP A 32 4.97 1.14 -0.33
N VAL A 33 5.09 0.29 -1.34
CA VAL A 33 4.95 -1.17 -1.19
C VAL A 33 6.32 -1.79 -1.29
N PHE A 34 6.71 -2.50 -0.23
CA PHE A 34 7.91 -3.33 -0.26
C PHE A 34 7.65 -4.61 -1.05
N TRP A 35 8.35 -4.77 -2.17
CA TRP A 35 8.23 -5.92 -3.09
C TRP A 35 9.18 -7.08 -2.79
N GLY A 36 9.98 -6.99 -1.73
CA GLY A 36 11.06 -7.93 -1.43
C GLY A 36 12.43 -7.43 -1.90
N ALA A 37 13.42 -8.33 -1.90
CA ALA A 37 14.79 -8.04 -2.30
C ALA A 37 15.14 -8.66 -3.66
N GLY A 38 16.18 -8.13 -4.30
CA GLY A 38 16.72 -8.63 -5.57
C GLY A 38 16.19 -7.91 -6.82
N GLU A 39 16.77 -8.26 -7.97
CA GLU A 39 16.56 -7.55 -9.24
C GLU A 39 15.09 -7.52 -9.67
N ARG A 40 14.37 -8.65 -9.51
CA ARG A 40 12.95 -8.72 -9.84
C ARG A 40 12.10 -7.75 -9.01
N ALA A 41 12.37 -7.65 -7.71
CA ALA A 41 11.65 -6.74 -6.82
C ALA A 41 11.94 -5.28 -7.18
N ALA A 42 13.20 -4.96 -7.50
CA ALA A 42 13.61 -3.63 -7.95
C ALA A 42 12.92 -3.24 -9.27
N LEU A 43 12.81 -4.16 -10.22
CA LEU A 43 12.10 -3.94 -11.49
C LEU A 43 10.60 -3.67 -11.26
N THR A 44 9.94 -4.44 -10.40
CA THR A 44 8.52 -4.23 -10.08
C THR A 44 8.32 -2.90 -9.34
N ALA A 45 9.14 -2.61 -8.34
CA ALA A 45 9.06 -1.38 -7.53
C ALA A 45 9.36 -0.12 -8.36
N GLY A 46 10.38 -0.16 -9.22
CA GLY A 46 10.79 0.99 -10.04
C GLY A 46 9.72 1.47 -11.02
N HIS A 47 8.85 0.56 -11.50
CA HIS A 47 7.72 0.91 -12.37
C HIS A 47 6.44 1.25 -11.61
N MET A 48 6.44 1.17 -10.27
CA MET A 48 5.25 1.37 -9.47
C MET A 48 4.93 2.86 -9.29
N LYS A 49 3.99 3.34 -10.09
CA LYS A 49 3.36 4.65 -9.93
C LYS A 49 1.91 4.58 -10.40
N SER A 50 1.01 4.24 -9.49
CA SER A 50 -0.39 4.01 -9.85
C SER A 50 -1.34 4.67 -8.83
N PRO A 51 -2.49 5.19 -9.28
CA PRO A 51 -3.56 5.60 -8.38
C PRO A 51 -4.13 4.38 -7.66
N GLY A 52 -4.72 4.60 -6.48
CA GLY A 52 -5.33 3.54 -5.70
C GLY A 52 -6.15 4.07 -4.54
N THR A 53 -6.87 3.15 -3.88
CA THR A 53 -7.63 3.41 -2.66
C THR A 53 -6.99 2.67 -1.51
N MET A 54 -6.90 3.31 -0.35
CA MET A 54 -6.50 2.66 0.89
C MET A 54 -7.67 2.65 1.87
N ILE A 55 -7.82 1.52 2.55
CA ILE A 55 -8.75 1.34 3.65
C ILE A 55 -7.89 1.08 4.89
N VAL A 56 -8.06 1.91 5.91
CA VAL A 56 -7.40 1.71 7.20
C VAL A 56 -8.32 0.89 8.08
N LEU A 57 -7.82 -0.24 8.57
CA LEU A 57 -8.50 -1.04 9.57
C LEU A 57 -8.08 -0.52 10.95
N LEU A 58 -9.05 -0.08 11.73
CA LEU A 58 -8.82 0.37 13.10
C LEU A 58 -9.23 -0.72 14.09
N PRO A 59 -8.52 -0.86 15.22
CA PRO A 59 -9.04 -1.61 16.36
C PRO A 59 -10.44 -1.12 16.74
N THR A 60 -11.31 -2.04 17.15
CA THR A 60 -12.74 -1.75 17.36
C THR A 60 -12.99 -0.67 18.38
N ASP A 61 -12.17 -0.60 19.44
CA ASP A 61 -12.35 0.39 20.50
C ASP A 61 -11.97 1.80 20.03
N ILE A 62 -10.89 1.92 19.24
CA ILE A 62 -10.48 3.19 18.61
C ILE A 62 -11.56 3.66 17.62
N ALA A 63 -12.10 2.73 16.82
CA ALA A 63 -13.16 3.06 15.86
C ALA A 63 -14.42 3.57 16.57
N ARG A 64 -14.81 2.96 17.69
CA ARG A 64 -15.97 3.39 18.48
C ARG A 64 -15.79 4.78 19.06
N GLU A 65 -14.62 5.08 19.61
CA GLU A 65 -14.30 6.42 20.14
C GLU A 65 -14.38 7.48 19.05
N LEU A 66 -13.77 7.23 17.89
CA LEU A 66 -13.80 8.14 16.75
C LEU A 66 -15.23 8.42 16.25
N ILE A 67 -16.08 7.39 16.16
CA ILE A 67 -17.46 7.55 15.69
C ILE A 67 -18.34 8.25 16.74
N ALA A 68 -18.14 7.97 18.03
CA ALA A 68 -18.93 8.57 19.11
C ALA A 68 -18.58 10.04 19.37
N GLY A 69 -17.37 10.46 18.99
CA GLY A 69 -16.91 11.86 19.07
C GLY A 69 -17.28 12.73 17.87
N GLN A 70 -18.01 12.18 16.88
CA GLN A 70 -18.57 12.90 15.72
C GLN A 70 -20.04 13.24 15.95
#